data_AF-A0A9W9AAN8-F1
#
_entry.id   AF-A0A9W9AAN8-F1
#
_cell.length_a   1.000
_cell.length_b   1.000
_cell.length_c   1.000
_cell.angle_alpha   90.00
_cell.angle_beta   90.00
_cell.angle_gamma   90.00
#
_symmetry.space_group_name_H-M   'P 1'
#
loop_
_entity.id
_entity.type
_entity.pdbx_description
1 polymer ?
#
loop_
_entity_poly.entity_id
_entity_poly.type
_entity_poly.pdbx_seq_one_letter_code
_entity_poly.pdbx_strand_id
1 'polypeptide(L)'
;MTVNGSGSGSAGTSTGTGTAAGPLVATGDWTRDLVHLAKTAELKKHALTLQLHTAHILSAHAALEQKSKSIQDVKEQRNKLESERTRLLTALRQVNEDRDKADLLEGDLERECTKFRSQILTLSEGDYAISKADVDRLRAELGQPPLPSLQSMLDEKAASYLTERRLNGNASNFNPTPIAFASTSTATTSRPRGRPKGSKTQKRA
;
A
#
# COMPACT_ATOMS: atom_id res chain seq x y z
N MET A 1 29.60 19.67 18.47
CA MET A 1 29.70 21.07 18.00
C MET A 1 28.73 21.85 18.86
N THR A 2 29.08 22.63 19.87
CA THR A 2 30.16 23.61 20.05
C THR A 2 30.58 23.64 21.53
N VAL A 3 31.88 23.77 21.79
CA VAL A 3 32.52 23.92 23.11
C VAL A 3 32.87 25.40 23.30
N ASN A 4 32.45 26.00 24.41
CA ASN A 4 32.84 27.36 24.80
C ASN A 4 34.00 27.28 25.78
N GLY A 5 35.18 27.70 25.32
CA GLY A 5 36.36 27.95 26.15
C GLY A 5 36.41 29.42 26.55
N SER A 6 36.63 29.66 27.84
CA SER A 6 37.08 30.95 28.35
C SER A 6 38.23 30.69 29.32
N GLY A 7 39.45 30.87 28.81
CA GLY A 7 40.64 31.03 29.63
C GLY A 7 40.75 32.48 30.10
N SER A 8 41.17 32.65 31.35
CA SER A 8 41.72 33.91 31.84
C SER A 8 42.88 33.58 32.77
N GLY A 9 44.04 34.16 32.49
CA GLY A 9 45.28 33.95 33.21
C GLY A 9 45.78 35.23 33.89
N SER A 10 46.84 35.03 34.68
CA SER A 10 47.67 36.03 35.39
C SER A 10 47.03 36.62 36.66
N ALA A 11 47.74 36.80 37.78
CA ALA A 11 49.17 36.96 37.97
C ALA A 11 49.61 36.40 39.33
N GLY A 12 50.87 35.95 39.39
CA GLY A 12 51.57 35.69 40.63
C GLY A 12 51.97 36.98 41.33
N THR A 13 51.98 36.96 42.66
CA THR A 13 52.74 37.91 43.48
C THR A 13 53.29 37.14 44.67
N SER A 14 54.61 37.00 44.65
CA SER A 14 55.43 36.48 45.72
C SER A 14 55.75 37.60 46.70
N THR A 15 55.32 37.45 47.95
CA THR A 15 55.86 38.23 49.06
C THR A 15 56.17 37.27 50.19
N GLY A 16 57.45 36.90 50.25
CA GLY A 16 58.03 36.23 51.40
C GLY A 16 58.23 37.24 52.52
N THR A 17 57.68 36.93 53.68
CA THR A 17 58.10 37.49 54.97
C THR A 17 58.44 36.32 55.87
N GLY A 18 59.74 36.06 55.98
CA GLY A 18 60.29 35.12 56.94
C GLY A 18 60.14 35.70 58.34
N THR A 19 59.39 34.99 59.18
CA THR A 19 59.24 35.29 60.60
C THR A 19 59.75 34.08 61.39
N ALA A 20 60.85 34.31 62.10
CA ALA A 20 61.44 33.56 63.21
C ALA A 20 60.95 32.10 63.44
N ALA A 21 61.84 31.14 63.17
CA ALA A 21 61.73 29.76 63.62
C ALA A 21 62.08 29.64 65.11
N GLY A 22 61.09 29.89 65.98
CA GLY A 22 61.07 29.28 67.31
C GLY A 22 60.69 27.79 67.19
N PRO A 23 60.95 26.94 68.20
CA PRO A 23 60.52 25.55 68.15
C PRO A 23 58.98 25.52 68.11
N LEU A 24 58.40 25.29 66.94
CA LEU A 24 56.98 25.02 66.77
C LEU A 24 56.67 23.67 67.43
N VAL A 25 56.46 23.69 68.74
CA VAL A 25 55.74 22.61 69.41
C VAL A 25 54.33 22.66 68.84
N ALA A 26 54.01 21.68 67.99
CA ALA A 26 52.67 21.51 67.43
C ALA A 26 51.69 21.18 68.56
N THR A 27 51.18 22.20 69.24
CA THR A 27 50.04 22.14 70.17
C THR A 27 48.73 22.17 69.38
N GLY A 28 48.62 21.31 68.36
CA GLY A 28 47.42 21.14 67.54
C GLY A 28 47.12 19.67 67.36
N ASP A 29 45.84 19.30 67.43
CA ASP A 29 45.32 17.92 67.38
C ASP A 29 45.42 17.31 65.97
N TRP A 30 46.63 17.28 65.41
CA TRP A 30 46.93 16.86 64.03
C TRP A 30 46.44 15.43 63.73
N THR A 31 46.45 14.57 64.74
CA THR A 31 45.93 13.21 64.66
C THR A 31 44.43 13.21 64.36
N ARG A 32 43.66 14.10 64.99
CA ARG A 32 42.22 14.26 64.75
C ARG A 32 41.94 14.81 63.35
N ASP A 33 42.73 15.79 62.90
CA ASP A 33 42.60 16.35 61.55
C ASP A 33 42.92 15.31 60.46
N LEU A 34 43.94 14.48 60.68
CA LEU A 34 44.27 13.38 59.78
C LEU A 34 43.14 12.34 59.70
N VAL A 35 42.56 11.96 60.85
CA VAL A 35 41.41 11.05 60.91
C VAL A 35 40.18 11.66 60.21
N HIS A 36 39.91 12.95 60.40
CA HIS A 36 38.83 13.64 59.69
C HIS A 36 39.05 13.70 58.18
N LEU A 37 40.29 13.93 57.73
CA LEU A 37 40.64 13.94 56.32
C LEU A 37 40.44 12.54 55.71
N ALA A 38 40.89 11.49 56.38
CA ALA A 38 40.70 10.11 55.95
C ALA A 38 39.21 9.75 55.82
N LYS A 39 38.40 10.05 56.85
CA LYS A 39 36.93 9.84 56.80
C LYS A 39 36.26 10.63 55.69
N THR A 40 36.73 11.87 55.44
CA THR A 40 36.22 12.72 54.36
C THR A 40 36.58 12.14 52.99
N ALA A 41 37.78 11.61 52.82
CA ALA A 41 38.20 10.95 51.58
C ALA A 41 37.39 9.67 51.33
N GLU A 42 37.17 8.86 52.37
CA GLU A 42 36.34 7.67 52.30
C GLU A 42 34.88 7.99 51.96
N LEU A 43 34.29 9.00 52.62
CA LEU A 43 32.95 9.49 52.30
C LEU A 43 32.84 9.94 50.83
N LYS A 44 33.83 10.70 50.33
CA LYS A 44 33.86 11.13 48.92
C LYS A 44 33.95 9.94 47.96
N LYS A 45 34.74 8.92 48.29
CA LYS A 45 34.82 7.66 47.50
C LYS A 45 33.46 6.97 47.43
N HIS A 46 32.77 6.84 48.56
CA HIS A 46 31.42 6.23 48.60
C HIS A 46 30.39 7.07 47.85
N ALA A 47 30.41 8.40 48.02
CA ALA A 47 29.53 9.31 47.30
C ALA A 47 29.71 9.21 45.78
N LEU A 48 30.96 9.16 45.30
CA LEU A 48 31.25 9.00 43.88
C LEU A 48 30.77 7.64 43.35
N THR A 49 30.97 6.57 44.12
CA THR A 49 30.51 5.22 43.77
C THR A 49 28.98 5.19 43.65
N LEU A 50 28.28 5.81 44.60
CA LEU A 50 26.82 5.93 44.57
C LEU A 50 26.34 6.75 43.36
N GLN A 51 27.01 7.86 43.03
CA GLN A 51 26.71 8.67 41.85
C GLN A 51 26.88 7.88 40.56
N LEU A 52 27.95 7.09 40.44
CA LEU A 52 28.20 6.23 39.28
C LEU A 52 27.12 5.15 39.13
N HIS A 53 26.76 4.46 40.21
CA HIS A 53 25.66 3.51 40.20
C HIS A 53 24.33 4.16 39.83
N THR A 54 24.05 5.35 40.37
CA THR A 54 22.84 6.11 40.04
C THR A 54 22.79 6.45 38.56
N ALA A 55 23.89 6.92 37.98
CA ALA A 55 23.97 7.21 36.55
C ALA A 55 23.73 5.96 35.68
N HIS A 56 24.30 4.82 36.08
CA HIS A 56 24.07 3.53 35.39
C HIS A 56 22.61 3.09 35.46
N ILE A 57 21.96 3.21 36.63
CA ILE A 57 20.54 2.88 36.80
C ILE A 57 19.68 3.77 35.91
N LEU A 58 19.92 5.08 35.89
CA LEU A 58 19.16 6.01 35.06
C LEU A 58 19.34 5.73 33.56
N SER A 59 20.56 5.42 33.13
CA SER A 59 20.84 5.07 31.73
C SER A 59 20.15 3.76 31.34
N ALA A 60 20.23 2.73 32.18
CA ALA A 60 19.54 1.46 31.96
C ALA A 60 18.01 1.64 31.91
N HIS A 61 17.45 2.49 32.77
CA HIS A 61 16.03 2.81 32.77
C HIS A 61 15.60 3.50 31.47
N ALA A 62 16.36 4.48 30.99
CA ALA A 62 16.07 5.15 29.71
C ALA A 62 16.12 4.16 28.53
N ALA A 63 17.09 3.26 28.52
CA ALA A 63 17.20 2.21 27.50
C ALA A 63 16.02 1.23 27.57
N LEU A 64 15.58 0.85 28.78
CA LEU A 64 14.43 -0.02 28.98
C LEU A 64 13.15 0.61 28.44
N GLU A 65 12.88 1.87 28.76
CA GLU A 65 11.72 2.61 28.25
C GLU A 65 11.72 2.69 26.71
N GLN A 66 12.88 3.01 26.12
CA GLN A 66 13.01 3.06 24.67
C GLN A 66 12.72 1.69 24.01
N LYS A 67 13.21 0.60 24.61
CA LYS A 67 12.97 -0.76 24.11
C LYS A 67 11.51 -1.19 24.31
N SER A 68 10.90 -0.85 25.44
CA SER A 68 9.48 -1.10 25.71
C SER A 68 8.58 -0.43 24.67
N LYS A 69 8.85 0.85 24.34
CA LYS A 69 8.16 1.56 23.27
C LYS A 69 8.36 0.87 21.91
N SER A 70 9.60 0.54 21.57
CA SER A 70 9.91 -0.14 20.30
C SER A 70 9.17 -1.48 20.17
N ILE A 71 9.04 -2.25 21.27
CA ILE A 71 8.27 -3.50 21.31
C ILE A 71 6.79 -3.23 21.03
N GLN A 72 6.23 -2.16 21.60
CA GLN A 72 4.84 -1.79 21.37
C GLN A 72 4.59 -1.42 19.90
N ASP A 73 5.46 -0.59 19.31
CA ASP A 73 5.38 -0.18 17.91
C ASP A 73 5.41 -1.40 16.97
N VAL A 74 6.32 -2.36 17.23
CA VAL A 74 6.41 -3.61 16.44
C VAL A 74 5.16 -4.48 16.60
N LYS A 75 4.59 -4.57 17.82
CA LYS A 75 3.34 -5.31 18.05
C LYS A 75 2.17 -4.71 17.28
N GLU A 76 2.06 -3.39 17.24
CA GLU A 76 1.02 -2.69 16.49
C GLU A 76 1.17 -2.91 14.98
N GLN A 77 2.39 -2.76 14.46
CA GLN A 77 2.68 -3.03 13.04
C GLN A 77 2.33 -4.46 12.66
N ARG A 78 2.69 -5.45 13.49
CA ARG A 78 2.33 -6.85 13.28
C ARG A 78 0.82 -7.04 13.25
N ASN A 79 0.07 -6.45 14.18
CA ASN A 79 -1.39 -6.56 14.21
C ASN A 79 -2.04 -5.97 12.96
N LYS A 80 -1.53 -4.82 12.48
CA LYS A 80 -1.97 -4.22 11.20
C LYS A 80 -1.72 -5.17 10.02
N LEU A 81 -0.54 -5.76 9.93
CA LEU A 81 -0.23 -6.73 8.87
C LEU A 81 -1.13 -7.98 8.94
N GLU A 82 -1.45 -8.47 10.14
CA GLU A 82 -2.35 -9.62 10.28
C GLU A 82 -3.79 -9.29 9.84
N SER A 83 -4.27 -8.08 10.13
CA SER A 83 -5.58 -7.63 9.65
C SER A 83 -5.63 -7.54 8.11
N GLU A 84 -4.58 -7.01 7.49
CA GLU A 84 -4.47 -6.95 6.02
C GLU A 84 -4.36 -8.34 5.40
N ARG A 85 -3.56 -9.24 6.00
CA ARG A 85 -3.46 -10.64 5.59
C ARG A 85 -4.84 -11.30 5.60
N THR A 86 -5.61 -11.12 6.67
CA THR A 86 -6.96 -11.66 6.78
C THR A 86 -7.89 -11.07 5.72
N ARG A 87 -7.85 -9.75 5.51
CA ARG A 87 -8.65 -9.06 4.48
C ARG A 87 -8.36 -9.60 3.08
N LEU A 88 -7.08 -9.77 2.74
CA LEU A 88 -6.65 -10.28 1.43
C LEU A 88 -7.05 -11.75 1.23
N LEU A 89 -6.95 -12.59 2.26
CA LEU A 89 -7.40 -13.98 2.20
C LEU A 89 -8.91 -14.08 1.96
N THR A 90 -9.70 -13.24 2.62
CA THR A 90 -11.15 -13.15 2.38
C THR A 90 -11.45 -12.71 0.95
N ALA A 91 -10.74 -11.70 0.45
CA ALA A 91 -10.92 -11.24 -0.94
C ALA A 91 -10.56 -12.32 -1.97
N LEU A 92 -9.45 -13.05 -1.74
CA LEU A 92 -9.04 -14.15 -2.61
C LEU A 92 -10.08 -15.28 -2.62
N ARG A 93 -10.64 -15.61 -1.45
CA ARG A 93 -11.73 -16.58 -1.34
C ARG A 93 -12.94 -16.14 -2.17
N GLN A 94 -13.36 -14.88 -2.07
CA GLN A 94 -14.48 -14.35 -2.85
C GLN A 94 -14.23 -14.47 -4.36
N VAL A 95 -13.04 -14.10 -4.84
CA VAL A 95 -12.67 -14.20 -6.25
C VAL A 95 -12.73 -15.66 -6.74
N ASN A 96 -12.26 -16.61 -5.93
CA ASN A 96 -12.36 -18.03 -6.28
C ASN A 96 -13.81 -18.50 -6.35
N GLU A 97 -14.66 -18.12 -5.38
CA GLU A 97 -16.08 -18.46 -5.39
C GLU A 97 -16.81 -17.87 -6.62
N ASP A 98 -16.46 -16.66 -7.03
CA ASP A 98 -17.06 -16.02 -8.21
C ASP A 98 -16.55 -16.60 -9.53
N ARG A 99 -15.28 -17.03 -9.58
CA ARG A 99 -14.76 -17.82 -10.71
C ARG A 99 -15.52 -19.13 -10.85
N ASP A 100 -15.68 -19.88 -9.77
CA ASP A 100 -16.36 -21.18 -9.80
C ASP A 100 -17.83 -21.04 -10.25
N LYS A 101 -18.51 -19.94 -9.87
CA LYS A 101 -19.84 -19.60 -10.40
C LYS A 101 -19.83 -19.27 -11.90
N ALA A 102 -18.81 -18.53 -12.36
CA ALA A 102 -18.68 -18.18 -13.76
C ALA A 102 -18.43 -19.43 -14.62
N ASP A 103 -17.58 -20.35 -14.16
CA ASP A 103 -17.29 -21.63 -14.82
C ASP A 103 -18.56 -22.50 -14.91
N LEU A 104 -19.38 -22.52 -13.86
CA LEU A 104 -20.66 -23.24 -13.88
C LEU A 104 -21.62 -22.63 -14.91
N LEU A 105 -21.76 -21.30 -14.92
CA LEU A 105 -22.62 -20.59 -15.85
C LEU A 105 -22.16 -20.75 -17.31
N GLU A 106 -20.85 -20.73 -17.55
CA GLU A 106 -20.27 -21.01 -18.87
C GLU A 106 -20.66 -22.41 -19.32
N GLY A 107 -20.47 -23.43 -18.48
CA GLY A 107 -20.85 -24.80 -18.81
C GLY A 107 -22.36 -25.00 -19.05
N ASP A 108 -23.22 -24.26 -18.36
CA ASP A 108 -24.67 -24.23 -18.63
C ASP A 108 -24.95 -23.61 -20.01
N LEU A 109 -24.38 -22.43 -20.29
CA LEU A 109 -24.58 -21.72 -21.56
C LEU A 109 -24.02 -22.50 -22.75
N GLU A 110 -22.89 -23.20 -22.61
CA GLU A 110 -22.35 -24.06 -23.66
C GLU A 110 -23.27 -25.23 -24.00
N ARG A 111 -23.85 -25.87 -22.97
CA ARG A 111 -24.86 -26.93 -23.15
C ARG A 111 -26.10 -26.40 -23.86
N GLU A 112 -26.61 -25.25 -23.45
CA GLU A 112 -27.75 -24.60 -24.10
C GLU A 112 -27.46 -24.20 -25.55
N CYS A 113 -26.29 -23.61 -25.82
CA CYS A 113 -25.85 -23.30 -27.18
C CYS A 113 -25.80 -24.55 -28.06
N THR A 114 -25.25 -25.64 -27.54
CA THR A 114 -25.18 -26.91 -28.26
C THR A 114 -26.57 -27.47 -28.53
N LYS A 115 -27.48 -27.41 -27.54
CA LYS A 115 -28.89 -27.81 -27.70
C LYS A 115 -29.58 -26.99 -28.80
N PHE A 116 -29.44 -25.67 -28.78
CA PHE A 116 -30.07 -24.82 -29.79
C PHE A 116 -29.48 -25.03 -31.19
N ARG A 117 -28.15 -25.21 -31.31
CA ARG A 117 -27.52 -25.54 -32.60
C ARG A 117 -28.06 -26.85 -33.16
N SER A 118 -28.15 -27.89 -32.32
CA SER A 118 -28.73 -29.17 -32.72
C SER A 118 -30.19 -29.02 -33.14
N GLN A 119 -30.98 -28.26 -32.39
CA GLN A 119 -32.40 -28.03 -32.70
C GLN A 119 -32.58 -27.27 -34.03
N ILE A 120 -31.76 -26.23 -34.27
CA ILE A 120 -31.76 -25.49 -35.54
C ILE A 120 -31.43 -26.44 -36.69
N LEU A 121 -30.40 -27.27 -36.56
CA LEU A 121 -30.01 -28.24 -37.58
C LEU A 121 -31.18 -29.17 -37.91
N THR A 122 -31.76 -29.83 -36.90
CA THR A 122 -32.89 -30.76 -37.06
C THR A 122 -34.08 -30.10 -37.75
N LEU A 123 -34.46 -28.89 -37.33
CA LEU A 123 -35.59 -28.18 -37.94
C LEU A 123 -35.29 -27.75 -39.37
N SER A 124 -34.08 -27.25 -39.62
CA SER A 124 -33.67 -26.71 -40.92
C SER A 124 -33.55 -27.80 -42.00
N GLU A 125 -33.07 -28.99 -41.64
CA GLU A 125 -32.89 -30.11 -42.56
C GLU A 125 -34.12 -31.03 -42.65
N GLY A 126 -34.97 -31.02 -41.63
CA GLY A 126 -36.20 -31.80 -41.58
C GLY A 126 -37.42 -31.03 -42.11
N ASP A 127 -38.37 -30.77 -41.21
CA ASP A 127 -39.70 -30.27 -41.55
C ASP A 127 -39.69 -28.95 -42.32
N TYR A 128 -38.74 -28.04 -42.03
CA TYR A 128 -38.63 -26.77 -42.74
C TYR A 128 -38.25 -26.97 -44.22
N ALA A 129 -37.26 -27.82 -44.51
CA ALA A 129 -36.80 -28.06 -45.88
C ALA A 129 -37.92 -28.67 -46.74
N ILE A 130 -38.65 -29.65 -46.19
CA ILE A 130 -39.79 -30.29 -46.85
C ILE A 130 -40.88 -29.25 -47.13
N SER A 131 -41.29 -28.51 -46.10
CA SER A 131 -42.35 -27.49 -46.23
C SER A 131 -41.96 -26.38 -47.21
N LYS A 132 -40.69 -25.96 -47.21
CA LYS A 132 -40.19 -24.94 -48.14
C LYS A 132 -40.24 -25.44 -49.58
N ALA A 133 -39.81 -26.69 -49.83
CA ALA A 133 -39.87 -27.28 -51.17
C ALA A 133 -41.31 -27.36 -51.70
N ASP A 134 -42.27 -27.75 -50.85
CA ASP A 134 -43.69 -27.78 -51.22
C ASP A 134 -44.25 -26.39 -51.53
N VAL A 135 -43.92 -25.38 -50.72
CA VAL A 135 -44.35 -23.99 -50.98
C VAL A 135 -43.72 -23.45 -52.25
N ASP A 136 -42.44 -23.69 -52.49
CA ASP A 136 -41.75 -23.24 -53.70
C ASP A 136 -42.32 -23.93 -54.96
N ARG A 137 -42.71 -25.21 -54.86
CA ARG A 137 -43.42 -25.92 -55.93
C ARG A 137 -44.78 -25.27 -56.24
N LEU A 138 -45.61 -25.01 -55.23
CA LEU A 138 -46.90 -24.34 -55.41
C LEU A 138 -46.76 -22.93 -55.97
N ARG A 139 -45.72 -22.19 -55.55
CA ARG A 139 -45.42 -20.86 -56.10
C ARG A 139 -45.03 -20.93 -57.57
N ALA A 140 -44.23 -21.92 -57.95
CA ALA A 140 -43.88 -22.15 -59.35
C ALA A 140 -45.12 -22.46 -60.21
N GLU A 141 -46.06 -23.29 -59.70
CA GLU A 141 -47.34 -23.58 -60.36
C GLU A 141 -48.21 -22.31 -60.56
N LEU A 142 -48.12 -21.34 -59.65
CA LEU A 142 -48.82 -20.04 -59.71
C LEU A 142 -48.03 -18.92 -60.42
N GLY A 143 -46.84 -19.21 -60.95
CA GLY A 143 -45.98 -18.22 -61.62
C GLY A 143 -45.33 -17.18 -60.67
N GLN A 144 -45.25 -17.48 -59.37
CA GLN A 144 -44.62 -16.64 -58.35
C GLN A 144 -43.15 -17.03 -58.12
N PRO A 145 -42.26 -16.09 -57.74
CA PRO A 145 -40.88 -16.40 -57.42
C PRO A 145 -40.75 -17.21 -56.12
N PRO A 146 -39.68 -18.03 -55.99
CA PRO A 146 -39.45 -18.84 -54.80
C PRO A 146 -39.19 -17.97 -53.57
N LEU A 147 -39.42 -18.55 -52.39
CA LEU A 147 -39.14 -17.88 -51.13
C LEU A 147 -37.63 -17.64 -50.92
N PRO A 148 -37.26 -16.51 -50.27
CA PRO A 148 -35.89 -16.25 -49.87
C PRO A 148 -35.36 -17.38 -48.96
N SER A 149 -34.05 -17.59 -48.98
CA SER A 149 -33.42 -18.64 -48.20
C SER A 149 -33.49 -18.34 -46.69
N LEU A 150 -33.53 -19.40 -45.87
CA LEU A 150 -33.47 -19.27 -44.42
C LEU A 150 -32.24 -18.46 -43.98
N GLN A 151 -31.10 -18.67 -44.64
CA GLN A 151 -29.86 -17.94 -44.36
C GLN A 151 -30.01 -16.44 -44.62
N SER A 152 -30.66 -16.03 -45.72
CA SER A 152 -30.91 -14.60 -46.01
C SER A 152 -31.73 -13.95 -44.90
N MET A 153 -32.77 -14.63 -44.41
CA MET A 153 -33.60 -14.11 -43.31
C MET A 153 -32.83 -14.04 -41.98
N LEU A 154 -31.94 -14.99 -41.71
CA LEU A 154 -31.09 -14.98 -40.51
C LEU A 154 -30.08 -13.83 -40.56
N ASP A 155 -29.48 -13.57 -41.71
CA ASP A 155 -28.50 -12.51 -41.90
C ASP A 155 -29.15 -11.12 -41.72
N GLU A 156 -30.36 -10.92 -42.23
CA GLU A 156 -31.15 -9.69 -42.01
C GLU A 156 -31.51 -9.47 -40.53
N LYS A 157 -31.89 -10.54 -39.83
CA LYS A 157 -32.14 -10.51 -38.37
C LYS A 157 -30.87 -10.18 -37.60
N ALA A 158 -29.73 -10.77 -37.96
CA ALA A 158 -28.44 -10.49 -37.33
C ALA A 158 -28.01 -9.04 -37.54
N ALA A 159 -28.17 -8.52 -38.77
CA ALA A 159 -27.90 -7.12 -39.09
C ALA A 159 -28.80 -6.16 -38.28
N SER A 160 -30.08 -6.52 -38.10
CA SER A 160 -31.03 -5.76 -37.28
C SER A 160 -30.61 -5.73 -35.82
N TYR A 161 -30.26 -6.88 -35.24
CA TYR A 161 -29.79 -6.98 -33.85
C TYR A 161 -28.51 -6.15 -33.60
N LEU A 162 -27.53 -6.23 -34.51
CA LEU A 162 -26.31 -5.42 -34.42
C LEU A 162 -26.59 -3.91 -34.54
N THR A 163 -27.62 -3.54 -35.29
CA THR A 163 -28.06 -2.14 -35.43
C THR A 163 -28.76 -1.66 -34.16
N GLU A 164 -29.66 -2.47 -33.61
CA GLU A 164 -30.33 -2.20 -32.33
C GLU A 164 -29.33 -2.09 -31.18
N ARG A 165 -28.34 -3.00 -31.10
CA ARG A 165 -27.26 -2.93 -30.11
C ARG A 165 -26.42 -1.66 -30.24
N ARG A 166 -26.20 -1.16 -31.46
CA ARG A 166 -25.50 0.12 -31.69
C ARG A 166 -26.32 1.32 -31.25
N LEU A 167 -27.64 1.30 -31.44
CA LEU A 167 -28.55 2.36 -31.04
C LEU A 167 -28.76 2.40 -29.51
N ASN A 168 -28.82 1.23 -28.87
CA ASN A 168 -29.05 1.09 -27.43
C ASN A 168 -27.75 1.08 -26.60
N GLY A 169 -26.60 0.87 -27.25
CA GLY A 169 -25.30 0.62 -26.62
C GLY A 169 -24.58 1.83 -26.00
N ASN A 170 -25.25 2.99 -25.85
CA ASN A 170 -24.67 4.15 -25.17
C ASN A 170 -25.12 4.31 -23.70
N ALA A 171 -25.85 3.33 -23.14
CA ALA A 171 -26.49 3.49 -21.81
C ALA A 171 -26.15 2.43 -20.75
N SER A 172 -25.32 1.41 -21.01
CA SER A 172 -25.06 0.36 -20.02
C SER A 172 -23.58 0.04 -19.78
N ASN A 173 -23.16 0.40 -18.56
CA ASN A 173 -22.19 -0.30 -17.72
C ASN A 173 -20.70 -0.27 -18.10
N PHE A 174 -20.14 0.94 -18.21
CA PHE A 174 -18.81 1.18 -17.62
C PHE A 174 -19.00 2.00 -16.36
N ASN A 175 -19.09 1.32 -15.21
CA ASN A 175 -18.86 1.94 -13.91
C ASN A 175 -17.40 1.64 -13.53
N PRO A 176 -16.41 2.47 -13.91
CA PRO A 176 -15.09 2.34 -13.33
C PRO A 176 -15.21 2.80 -11.89
N THR A 177 -15.31 1.86 -10.96
CA THR A 177 -15.03 2.13 -9.55
C THR A 177 -13.64 2.78 -9.46
N PRO A 178 -13.52 4.03 -8.98
CA PRO A 178 -12.21 4.63 -8.81
C PRO A 178 -11.58 3.98 -7.58
N ILE A 179 -10.60 3.11 -7.80
CA ILE A 179 -9.64 2.73 -6.77
C ILE A 179 -8.78 3.98 -6.52
N ALA A 180 -9.23 4.83 -5.60
CA ALA A 180 -8.49 5.99 -5.15
C ALA A 180 -7.35 5.53 -4.24
N PHE A 181 -6.20 5.26 -4.85
CA PHE A 181 -4.92 5.28 -4.18
C PHE A 181 -4.62 6.73 -3.79
N ALA A 182 -4.40 6.97 -2.49
CA ALA A 182 -4.10 8.28 -1.95
C ALA A 182 -2.82 8.85 -2.58
N SER A 183 -2.89 10.06 -3.12
CA SER A 183 -1.74 10.91 -3.36
C SER A 183 -2.15 12.37 -3.22
N THR A 184 -1.62 12.97 -2.16
CA THR A 184 -1.59 14.38 -1.82
C THR A 184 -1.15 15.25 -3.00
N SER A 185 -2.00 16.15 -3.49
CA SER A 185 -1.56 17.47 -4.00
C SER A 185 -2.75 18.36 -4.34
N THR A 186 -2.68 19.58 -3.82
CA THR A 186 -3.48 20.77 -4.10
C THR A 186 -3.64 21.12 -5.58
N ALA A 187 -4.77 21.77 -5.91
CA ALA A 187 -5.00 22.78 -6.97
C ALA A 187 -6.06 22.42 -8.04
N THR A 188 -7.21 23.08 -7.93
CA THR A 188 -8.30 23.14 -8.90
C THR A 188 -8.29 24.50 -9.59
N THR A 189 -7.99 24.58 -10.90
CA THR A 189 -8.67 25.50 -11.83
C THR A 189 -8.40 25.17 -13.31
N SER A 190 -9.50 25.04 -14.06
CA SER A 190 -9.72 25.36 -15.49
C SER A 190 -8.89 24.71 -16.63
N ARG A 191 -9.59 23.94 -17.48
CA ARG A 191 -9.35 23.76 -18.94
C ARG A 191 -9.64 25.10 -19.70
N PRO A 192 -9.39 25.31 -21.04
CA PRO A 192 -9.12 24.36 -22.14
C PRO A 192 -8.20 24.86 -23.32
N ARG A 193 -8.09 24.01 -24.36
CA ARG A 193 -7.78 24.26 -25.80
C ARG A 193 -6.31 24.34 -26.27
N GLY A 194 -6.04 23.57 -27.34
CA GLY A 194 -5.05 23.94 -28.36
C GLY A 194 -4.04 22.86 -28.72
N ARG A 195 -4.39 21.97 -29.66
CA ARG A 195 -3.40 21.20 -30.42
C ARG A 195 -2.86 22.08 -31.55
N PRO A 196 -1.53 22.19 -31.70
CA PRO A 196 -0.90 22.09 -33.02
C PRO A 196 0.25 21.06 -32.95
N LYS A 197 0.18 19.95 -33.68
CA LYS A 197 0.80 19.71 -35.00
C LYS A 197 2.31 20.02 -35.06
N GLY A 198 3.09 18.94 -35.19
CA GLY A 198 4.50 18.92 -35.60
C GLY A 198 5.47 19.14 -34.43
N SER A 199 6.73 18.71 -34.44
CA SER A 199 7.55 17.99 -35.42
C SER A 199 8.94 17.82 -34.76
N LYS A 200 9.68 16.77 -35.15
CA LYS A 200 11.14 16.54 -35.01
C LYS A 200 11.69 15.93 -33.71
N THR A 201 11.95 14.63 -33.82
CA THR A 201 13.27 13.98 -33.64
C THR A 201 14.43 14.87 -33.17
N GLN A 202 15.09 14.44 -32.09
CA GLN A 202 16.55 14.32 -32.06
C GLN A 202 17.00 13.26 -31.05
N LYS A 203 17.58 12.17 -31.57
CA LYS A 203 18.60 11.37 -30.88
C LYS A 203 19.90 12.19 -30.85
N ARG A 204 20.58 12.21 -29.71
CA ARG A 204 22.05 12.30 -29.56
C ARG A 204 22.37 11.64 -28.21
N ALA A 205 23.05 10.49 -28.23
CA ALA A 205 24.50 10.30 -28.30
C ALA A 205 25.06 10.24 -26.88
#